data_AF-A0A7W1M5B5-F1
#
_entry.id   AF-A0A7W1M5B5-F1
#
_cell.length_a   1.000
_cell.length_b   1.000
_cell.length_c   1.000
_cell.angle_alpha   90.00
_cell.angle_beta   90.00
_cell.angle_gamma   90.00
#
_symmetry.space_group_name_H-M   'P 1'
#
loop_
_entity.id
_entity.type
_entity.pdbx_description
1 polymer ?
#
loop_
_entity_poly.entity_id
_entity_poly.type
_entity_poly.pdbx_seq_one_letter_code
_entity_poly.pdbx_strand_id
1 'polypeptide(L)'
;MSYRMKITLPDNAVSELEALAEQRGEPVARVATRMIETALAGGDSPKGRDTAGARPLRARSAPDQRPPWLEPYGGDREWRALAWGAIVALHGRYPHALAFLKEGWWEDPAHLETLCALVASRDWIDDYGDDPRYELAFHAQLEDFGRSLRQEGGGISSTWKPGAPPNEWTR
;
A
#
# COMPACT_ATOMS: atom_id res chain seq x y z
N MET A 1 -26.19 -24.54 14.99
CA MET A 1 -25.20 -25.38 14.27
C MET A 1 -23.81 -24.93 14.70
N SER A 2 -22.91 -25.84 15.07
CA SER A 2 -21.55 -25.52 15.52
C SER A 2 -20.53 -25.83 14.42
N TYR A 3 -19.66 -24.86 14.10
CA TYR A 3 -18.58 -25.01 13.12
C TYR A 3 -17.23 -25.03 13.85
N ARG A 4 -16.28 -25.89 13.43
CA ARG A 4 -14.95 -26.02 14.05
C ARG A 4 -13.89 -25.50 13.10
N MET A 5 -13.17 -24.46 13.52
CA MET A 5 -12.08 -23.83 12.77
C MET A 5 -10.75 -24.02 13.53
N LYS A 6 -9.64 -24.23 12.80
CA LYS A 6 -8.28 -24.18 13.37
C LYS A 6 -7.65 -22.84 13.00
N ILE A 7 -7.05 -22.18 13.99
CA ILE A 7 -6.42 -20.86 13.83
C ILE A 7 -4.99 -20.98 14.33
N THR A 8 -4.03 -20.53 13.54
CA THR A 8 -2.64 -20.40 13.97
C THR A 8 -2.41 -18.98 14.46
N LEU A 9 -2.00 -18.84 15.71
CA LEU A 9 -1.68 -17.56 16.34
C LEU A 9 -0.16 -17.49 16.56
N PRO A 10 0.45 -16.30 16.49
CA PRO A 10 1.83 -16.13 16.92
C PRO A 10 1.95 -16.38 18.44
N ASP A 11 3.12 -16.86 18.88
CA ASP A 11 3.33 -17.37 20.25
C ASP A 11 3.02 -16.33 21.35
N ASN A 12 3.23 -15.04 21.06
CA ASN A 12 2.88 -13.94 21.97
C ASN A 12 1.36 -13.82 22.17
N ALA A 13 0.56 -13.97 21.11
CA ALA A 13 -0.89 -13.89 21.17
C ALA A 13 -1.50 -15.11 21.89
N VAL A 14 -0.87 -16.28 21.78
CA VAL A 14 -1.25 -17.47 22.57
C VAL A 14 -1.01 -17.23 24.05
N SER A 15 0.16 -16.70 24.40
CA SER A 15 0.54 -16.41 25.80
C SER A 15 -0.40 -15.39 26.45
N GLU A 16 -0.76 -14.33 25.75
CA GLU A 16 -1.72 -13.33 26.25
C GLU A 16 -3.13 -13.91 26.43
N LEU A 17 -3.57 -14.77 25.50
CA LEU A 17 -4.86 -15.42 25.57
C LEU A 17 -4.93 -16.41 26.74
N GLU A 18 -3.85 -17.15 27.02
CA GLU A 18 -3.72 -18.02 28.18
C GLU A 18 -3.76 -17.23 29.49
N ALA A 19 -3.03 -16.12 29.57
CA ALA A 19 -3.05 -15.24 30.74
C ALA A 19 -4.44 -14.63 31.00
N LEU A 20 -5.15 -14.23 29.94
CA LEU A 20 -6.53 -13.73 30.04
C LEU A 20 -7.52 -14.82 30.48
N ALA A 21 -7.32 -16.05 30.02
CA ALA A 21 -8.11 -17.20 30.42
C ALA A 21 -7.89 -17.54 31.90
N GLU A 22 -6.63 -17.51 32.35
CA GLU A 22 -6.26 -17.72 33.75
C GLU A 22 -6.83 -16.63 34.66
N GLN A 23 -6.71 -15.36 34.28
CA GLN A 23 -7.27 -14.22 35.03
C GLN A 23 -8.79 -14.32 35.20
N ARG A 24 -9.49 -14.90 34.22
CA ARG A 24 -10.96 -15.05 34.22
C ARG A 24 -11.43 -16.40 34.75
N GLY A 25 -10.52 -17.35 35.01
CA GLY A 25 -10.85 -18.71 35.43
C GLY A 25 -11.65 -19.50 34.38
N GLU A 26 -11.52 -19.15 33.09
CA GLU A 26 -12.28 -19.75 32.00
C GLU A 26 -11.36 -20.56 31.05
N PRO A 27 -11.86 -21.57 30.33
CA PRO A 27 -11.08 -22.24 29.29
C PRO A 27 -10.71 -21.27 28.16
N VAL A 28 -9.46 -21.35 27.69
CA VAL A 28 -8.89 -20.55 26.59
C VAL A 28 -9.82 -20.49 25.37
N ALA A 29 -10.39 -21.62 24.96
CA ALA A 29 -11.30 -21.70 23.81
C ALA A 29 -12.58 -20.87 24.01
N ARG A 30 -13.09 -20.76 25.24
CA ARG A 30 -14.29 -19.99 25.55
C ARG A 30 -14.01 -18.49 25.51
N VAL A 31 -12.86 -18.07 26.04
CA VAL A 31 -12.39 -16.69 25.97
C VAL A 31 -12.16 -16.28 24.51
N ALA A 32 -11.47 -17.11 23.73
CA ALA A 32 -11.24 -16.87 22.30
C ALA A 32 -12.56 -16.75 21.52
N THR A 33 -13.49 -17.67 21.74
CA THR A 33 -14.80 -17.65 21.05
C THR A 33 -15.56 -16.37 21.37
N ARG A 34 -15.60 -15.97 22.64
CA ARG A 34 -16.28 -14.74 23.07
C ARG A 34 -15.61 -13.48 22.52
N MET A 35 -14.28 -13.45 22.42
CA MET A 35 -13.55 -12.34 21.80
C MET A 35 -13.88 -12.23 20.31
N ILE A 36 -13.94 -13.36 19.60
CA ILE A 36 -14.34 -13.40 18.19
C ILE A 36 -15.80 -12.95 18.03
N GLU A 37 -16.72 -13.45 18.86
CA GLU A 37 -18.13 -13.04 18.84
C GLU A 37 -18.29 -11.54 19.12
N THR A 38 -17.53 -11.00 20.08
CA THR A 38 -17.56 -9.57 20.41
C THR A 38 -17.00 -8.71 19.28
N ALA A 39 -15.91 -9.16 18.63
CA ALA A 39 -15.34 -8.48 17.46
C ALA A 39 -16.28 -8.50 16.26
N LEU A 40 -16.99 -9.62 16.04
CA LEU A 40 -17.97 -9.77 14.96
C LEU A 40 -19.26 -8.99 15.22
N ALA A 41 -19.72 -8.93 16.48
CA ALA A 41 -20.91 -8.19 16.87
C ALA A 41 -20.66 -6.68 17.00
N GLY A 42 -19.41 -6.30 17.27
CA GLY A 42 -19.02 -4.93 17.59
C GLY A 42 -19.10 -3.97 16.41
N GLY A 43 -18.89 -4.41 15.15
CA GLY A 43 -18.92 -3.54 13.96
C GLY A 43 -17.99 -2.31 13.98
N ASP A 44 -17.30 -2.08 15.09
CA ASP A 44 -16.55 -0.89 15.41
C ASP A 44 -15.11 -1.36 15.57
N SER A 45 -14.30 -1.01 14.57
CA SER A 45 -12.86 -1.20 14.65
C SER A 45 -12.35 -0.31 15.79
N PRO A 46 -11.70 -0.84 16.83
CA PRO A 46 -11.09 0.02 17.83
C PRO A 46 -9.98 0.82 17.15
N LYS A 47 -10.24 2.12 16.98
CA LYS A 47 -9.23 3.12 16.64
C LYS A 47 -8.12 3.07 17.70
N GLY A 48 -6.91 2.77 17.24
CA GLY A 48 -5.66 3.30 17.78
C GLY A 48 -5.22 2.74 19.12
N ARG A 49 -4.30 1.77 19.06
CA ARG A 49 -3.08 1.86 19.85
C ARG A 49 -1.89 1.59 18.95
N ASP A 50 -1.04 2.61 18.84
CA ASP A 50 0.23 2.57 18.14
C ASP A 50 1.10 1.44 18.70
N THR A 51 1.29 0.40 17.90
CA THR A 51 2.51 -0.40 17.91
C THR A 51 3.10 -0.30 16.51
N ALA A 52 4.23 0.40 16.42
CA ALA A 52 5.07 0.43 15.24
C ALA A 52 5.33 -1.00 14.75
N GLY A 53 5.11 -1.24 13.44
CA GLY A 53 5.55 -2.47 12.76
C GLY A 53 4.50 -3.55 12.55
N ALA A 54 3.30 -3.21 12.07
CA ALA A 54 2.47 -4.13 11.30
C ALA A 54 1.51 -3.34 10.42
N ARG A 55 1.89 -3.09 9.16
CA ARG A 55 0.99 -2.50 8.16
C ARG A 55 -0.14 -3.52 7.96
N PRO A 56 -1.43 -3.18 8.15
CA PRO A 56 -2.49 -4.15 8.04
C PRO A 56 -2.54 -4.66 6.59
N LEU A 57 -2.54 -6.00 6.44
CA LEU A 57 -2.96 -6.68 5.22
C LEU A 57 -4.30 -6.05 4.81
N ARG A 58 -4.28 -5.23 3.76
CA ARG A 58 -5.49 -4.55 3.29
C ARG A 58 -6.53 -5.63 2.99
N ALA A 59 -7.62 -5.61 3.75
CA ALA A 59 -8.83 -6.28 3.38
C ALA A 59 -9.11 -5.98 1.91
N ARG A 60 -9.48 -7.01 1.14
CA ARG A 60 -9.94 -6.89 -0.24
C ARG A 60 -10.89 -5.70 -0.29
N SER A 61 -10.47 -4.62 -0.97
CA SER A 61 -11.26 -3.40 -1.08
C SER A 61 -12.71 -3.76 -1.37
N ALA A 62 -13.65 -3.19 -0.63
CA ALA A 62 -15.07 -3.31 -0.95
C ALA A 62 -15.25 -2.97 -2.45
N PRO A 63 -16.22 -3.58 -3.16
CA PRO A 63 -16.37 -3.40 -4.61
C PRO A 63 -16.47 -1.93 -5.07
N ASP A 64 -16.85 -1.02 -4.16
CA ASP A 64 -16.99 0.41 -4.43
C ASP A 64 -15.79 1.26 -3.96
N GLN A 65 -14.74 0.66 -3.39
CA GLN A 65 -13.58 1.39 -2.88
C GLN A 65 -12.52 1.51 -3.97
N ARG A 66 -12.37 2.74 -4.49
CA ARG A 66 -11.34 3.10 -5.47
C ARG A 66 -9.96 2.66 -4.95
N PRO A 67 -9.10 2.06 -5.81
CA PRO A 67 -7.75 1.70 -5.43
C PRO A 67 -6.99 2.89 -4.81
N PRO A 68 -6.19 2.68 -3.75
CA PRO A 68 -5.54 3.76 -3.02
C PRO A 68 -4.49 4.54 -3.81
N TRP A 69 -3.98 3.94 -4.89
CA TRP A 69 -3.00 4.54 -5.79
C TRP A 69 -3.65 5.38 -6.90
N LEU A 70 -4.99 5.43 -6.95
CA LEU A 70 -5.69 6.38 -7.81
C LEU A 70 -6.07 7.62 -7.01
N GLU A 71 -5.97 8.78 -7.64
CA GLU A 71 -6.37 10.04 -7.02
C GLU A 71 -7.85 9.99 -6.60
N PRO A 72 -8.18 10.40 -5.37
CA PRO A 72 -9.56 10.56 -4.93
C PRO A 72 -10.29 11.62 -5.76
N TYR A 73 -11.60 11.44 -5.96
CA TYR A 73 -12.41 12.44 -6.64
C TYR A 73 -12.35 13.80 -5.92
N GLY A 74 -12.21 14.87 -6.69
CA GLY A 74 -12.16 16.24 -6.16
C GLY A 74 -10.76 16.75 -5.84
N GLY A 75 -9.72 15.93 -6.00
CA GLY A 75 -8.32 16.33 -5.80
C GLY A 75 -7.97 16.44 -4.32
N ASP A 76 -7.43 15.36 -3.77
CA ASP A 76 -7.01 15.31 -2.36
C ASP A 76 -5.55 15.77 -2.22
N ARG A 77 -5.34 16.84 -1.45
CA ARG A 77 -4.02 17.45 -1.23
C ARG A 77 -3.08 16.54 -0.45
N GLU A 78 -3.57 15.82 0.55
CA GLU A 78 -2.76 14.88 1.31
C GLU A 78 -2.32 13.72 0.43
N TRP A 79 -3.25 13.19 -0.36
CA TRP A 79 -2.95 12.16 -1.35
C TRP A 79 -1.89 12.62 -2.36
N ARG A 80 -2.00 13.83 -2.91
CA ARG A 80 -1.01 14.39 -3.85
C ARG A 80 0.37 14.52 -3.23
N ALA A 81 0.45 14.98 -1.98
CA ALA A 81 1.72 15.08 -1.26
C ALA A 81 2.37 13.69 -1.05
N LEU A 82 1.57 12.69 -0.68
CA LEU A 82 2.04 11.31 -0.51
C LEU A 82 2.47 10.69 -1.85
N ALA A 83 1.66 10.85 -2.90
CA ALA A 83 1.96 10.36 -4.24
C ALA A 83 3.27 10.98 -4.78
N TRP A 84 3.45 12.30 -4.62
CA TRP A 84 4.68 12.97 -5.02
C TRP A 84 5.92 12.39 -4.33
N GLY A 85 5.87 12.29 -2.99
CA GLY A 85 6.98 11.76 -2.21
C GLY A 85 7.34 10.33 -2.61
N ALA A 86 6.33 9.49 -2.85
CA ALA A 86 6.54 8.11 -3.25
C ALA A 86 7.12 7.98 -4.66
N ILE A 87 6.69 8.81 -5.62
CA ILE A 87 7.25 8.84 -6.99
C ILE A 87 8.69 9.37 -6.99
N VAL A 88 9.00 10.37 -6.16
CA VAL A 88 10.38 10.82 -5.93
C VAL A 88 11.25 9.67 -5.40
N ALA A 89 10.76 8.90 -4.43
CA ALA A 89 11.46 7.74 -3.90
C ALA A 89 11.65 6.64 -4.97
N LEU A 90 10.62 6.36 -5.78
CA LEU A 90 10.68 5.42 -6.89
C LEU A 90 11.75 5.83 -7.92
N HIS A 91 11.78 7.11 -8.30
CA HIS A 91 12.82 7.66 -9.18
C HIS A 91 14.21 7.52 -8.56
N GLY A 92 14.34 7.74 -7.25
CA GLY A 92 15.60 7.52 -6.53
C GLY A 92 16.09 6.07 -6.60
N ARG A 93 15.18 5.09 -6.54
CA ARG A 93 15.51 3.65 -6.62
C ARG A 93 15.78 3.19 -8.06
N TYR A 94 15.10 3.77 -9.05
CA TYR A 94 15.21 3.37 -10.46
C TYR A 94 15.55 4.54 -11.40
N PRO A 95 16.68 5.23 -11.19
CA PRO A 95 16.99 6.47 -11.89
C PRO A 95 17.15 6.28 -13.41
N HIS A 96 17.64 5.13 -13.87
CA HIS A 96 17.85 4.86 -15.29
C HIS A 96 16.55 4.58 -16.04
N ALA A 97 15.60 3.88 -15.41
CA ALA A 97 14.31 3.57 -16.03
C ALA A 97 13.44 4.82 -16.18
N LEU A 98 13.51 5.72 -15.20
CA LEU A 98 12.71 6.95 -15.14
C LEU A 98 13.46 8.20 -15.62
N ALA A 99 14.68 8.05 -16.17
CA ALA A 99 15.53 9.15 -16.63
C ALA A 99 14.90 10.04 -17.71
N PHE A 100 13.89 9.53 -18.44
CA PHE A 100 13.21 10.26 -19.51
C PHE A 100 11.85 10.80 -19.09
N LEU A 101 11.51 10.75 -17.79
CA LEU A 101 10.29 11.35 -17.28
C LEU A 101 10.31 12.87 -17.53
N LYS A 102 9.26 13.38 -18.15
CA LYS A 102 9.16 14.78 -18.56
C LYS A 102 8.71 15.67 -17.41
N GLU A 103 9.17 16.92 -17.39
CA GLU A 103 8.55 17.95 -16.56
C GLU A 103 7.04 18.04 -16.87
N GLY A 104 6.21 18.18 -15.84
CA GLY A 104 4.75 18.19 -16.02
C GLY A 104 4.11 16.81 -16.16
N TRP A 105 4.85 15.71 -15.90
CA TRP A 105 4.29 14.34 -15.94
C TRP A 105 3.02 14.17 -15.08
N TRP A 106 2.84 14.99 -14.05
CA TRP A 106 1.69 14.98 -13.15
C TRP A 106 0.42 15.58 -13.77
N GLU A 107 0.52 16.31 -14.88
CA GLU A 107 -0.61 16.86 -15.62
C GLU A 107 -1.25 15.82 -16.55
N ASP A 108 -0.53 14.73 -16.86
CA ASP A 108 -1.00 13.61 -17.66
C ASP A 108 -1.52 12.49 -16.74
N PRO A 109 -2.85 12.25 -16.70
CA PRO A 109 -3.42 11.20 -15.86
C PRO A 109 -2.83 9.82 -16.15
N ALA A 110 -2.47 9.51 -17.40
CA ALA A 110 -1.90 8.21 -17.75
C ALA A 110 -0.53 8.03 -17.11
N HIS A 111 0.31 9.07 -17.11
CA HIS A 111 1.60 9.04 -16.43
C HIS A 111 1.46 8.97 -14.92
N LEU A 112 0.60 9.82 -14.34
CA LEU A 112 0.35 9.86 -12.90
C LEU A 112 -0.15 8.51 -12.38
N GLU A 113 -1.20 7.95 -12.99
CA GLU A 113 -1.78 6.68 -12.59
C GLU A 113 -0.77 5.52 -12.76
N THR A 114 -0.01 5.50 -13.85
CA THR A 114 1.04 4.49 -14.08
C THR A 114 2.12 4.54 -13.00
N LEU A 115 2.63 5.73 -12.69
CA LEU A 115 3.65 5.92 -11.66
C LEU A 115 3.13 5.53 -10.27
N CYS A 116 1.92 5.92 -9.91
CA CYS A 116 1.30 5.51 -8.65
C CYS A 116 1.07 4.00 -8.57
N ALA A 117 0.69 3.35 -9.67
CA ALA A 117 0.55 1.90 -9.74
C ALA A 117 1.91 1.19 -9.56
N LEU A 118 2.98 1.70 -10.19
CA LEU A 118 4.34 1.20 -10.00
C LEU A 118 4.80 1.35 -8.55
N VAL A 119 4.56 2.50 -7.93
CA VAL A 119 4.82 2.72 -6.49
C VAL A 119 4.09 1.68 -5.65
N ALA A 120 2.77 1.53 -5.86
CA ALA A 120 1.96 0.60 -5.08
C ALA A 120 2.39 -0.87 -5.29
N SER A 121 2.79 -1.23 -6.51
CA SER A 121 3.35 -2.56 -6.80
C SER A 121 4.69 -2.76 -6.09
N ARG A 122 5.58 -1.76 -6.08
CA ARG A 122 6.87 -1.83 -5.40
C ARG A 122 6.70 -2.00 -3.89
N ASP A 123 5.83 -1.20 -3.29
CA ASP A 123 5.43 -1.28 -1.89
C ASP A 123 4.89 -2.67 -1.53
N TRP A 124 4.03 -3.23 -2.39
CA TRP A 124 3.47 -4.56 -2.16
C TRP A 124 4.54 -5.64 -2.22
N ILE A 125 5.47 -5.57 -3.18
CA ILE A 125 6.56 -6.55 -3.29
C ILE A 125 7.54 -6.42 -2.12
N ASP A 126 7.84 -5.19 -1.67
CA ASP A 126 8.72 -4.98 -0.51
C ASP A 126 8.12 -5.57 0.78
N ASP A 127 6.80 -5.48 0.96
CA ASP A 127 6.11 -6.00 2.15
C ASP A 127 5.81 -7.51 2.08
N TYR A 128 5.46 -8.02 0.88
CA TYR A 128 4.84 -9.34 0.72
C TYR A 128 5.47 -10.22 -0.36
N GLY A 129 6.44 -9.71 -1.12
CA GLY A 129 7.06 -10.42 -2.24
C GLY A 129 7.91 -11.60 -1.78
N ASP A 130 7.29 -12.78 -1.69
CA ASP A 130 7.96 -14.05 -1.39
C ASP A 130 8.37 -14.82 -2.65
N ASP A 131 7.67 -14.59 -3.76
CA ASP A 131 7.95 -15.19 -5.07
C ASP A 131 8.79 -14.27 -5.97
N PRO A 132 9.97 -14.71 -6.44
CA PRO A 132 10.84 -13.90 -7.30
C PRO A 132 10.20 -13.52 -8.65
N ARG A 133 9.13 -14.19 -9.08
CA ARG A 133 8.39 -13.84 -10.30
C ARG A 133 7.75 -12.46 -10.21
N TYR A 134 7.36 -12.00 -9.01
CA TYR A 134 6.82 -10.66 -8.83
C TYR A 134 7.87 -9.59 -9.15
N GLU A 135 9.12 -9.82 -8.79
CA GLU A 135 10.20 -8.89 -9.09
C GLU A 135 10.51 -8.82 -10.57
N LEU A 136 10.57 -9.97 -11.25
CA LEU A 136 10.78 -10.01 -12.69
C LEU A 136 9.63 -9.31 -13.43
N ALA A 137 8.39 -9.50 -12.99
CA ALA A 137 7.23 -8.82 -13.56
C ALA A 137 7.30 -7.31 -13.35
N PHE A 138 7.65 -6.86 -12.14
CA PHE A 138 7.81 -5.43 -11.84
C PHE A 138 8.87 -4.79 -12.74
N HIS A 139 10.04 -5.41 -12.86
CA HIS A 139 11.12 -4.91 -13.71
C HIS A 139 10.72 -4.86 -15.20
N ALA A 140 10.01 -5.87 -15.70
CA ALA A 140 9.52 -5.85 -17.08
C ALA A 140 8.57 -4.67 -17.33
N GLN A 141 7.61 -4.42 -16.44
CA GLN A 141 6.68 -3.29 -16.56
C GLN A 141 7.41 -1.94 -16.46
N LEU A 142 8.37 -1.82 -15.54
CA LEU A 142 9.17 -0.61 -15.37
C LEU A 142 10.03 -0.30 -16.61
N GLU A 143 10.64 -1.33 -17.22
CA GLU A 143 11.42 -1.19 -18.44
C GLU A 143 10.55 -0.83 -19.65
N ASP A 144 9.37 -1.44 -19.78
CA ASP A 144 8.42 -1.10 -20.83
C ASP A 144 7.94 0.34 -20.71
N PHE A 145 7.61 0.79 -19.50
CA PHE A 145 7.27 2.19 -19.25
C PHE A 145 8.44 3.13 -19.55
N GLY A 146 9.66 2.81 -19.10
CA GLY A 146 10.86 3.59 -19.42
C GLY A 146 11.16 3.68 -20.92
N ARG A 147 10.81 2.64 -21.69
CA ARG A 147 10.90 2.66 -23.15
C ARG A 147 9.89 3.62 -23.77
N SER A 148 8.65 3.63 -23.28
CA SER A 148 7.62 4.60 -23.71
C SER A 148 8.06 6.04 -23.43
N LEU A 149 8.54 6.33 -22.21
CA LEU A 149 9.07 7.65 -21.85
C LEU A 149 10.17 8.13 -22.81
N ARG A 150 11.09 7.23 -23.19
CA ARG A 150 12.17 7.55 -24.14
C ARG A 150 11.65 7.87 -25.54
N GLN A 151 10.63 7.14 -26.01
CA GLN A 151 10.01 7.39 -27.32
C GLN A 151 9.29 8.73 -27.33
N GLU A 152 8.63 9.08 -26.24
CA GLU A 152 7.95 10.36 -26.08
C GLU A 152 8.91 11.54 -25.90
N GLY A 153 10.09 11.31 -25.30
CA GLY A 153 11.14 12.30 -25.07
C GLY A 153 11.86 12.82 -26.31
N GLY A 154 11.46 12.40 -27.53
CA GLY A 154 12.09 12.75 -28.81
C GLY A 154 11.98 14.21 -29.26
N GLY A 155 11.38 15.11 -28.47
CA GLY A 155 11.32 16.55 -28.78
C GLY A 155 11.41 17.39 -27.51
N ILE A 156 12.38 18.33 -27.48
CA ILE A 156 12.66 19.51 -26.60
C ILE A 156 11.92 19.63 -25.24
N SER A 157 11.50 18.54 -24.62
CA SER A 157 10.84 18.54 -23.32
C SER A 157 11.92 18.43 -22.27
N SER A 158 11.90 19.35 -21.31
CA SER A 158 12.82 19.33 -20.18
C SER A 158 12.60 18.06 -19.38
N THR A 159 13.67 17.26 -19.22
CA THR A 159 13.70 16.13 -18.31
C THR A 159 13.41 16.61 -16.89
N TRP A 160 12.45 15.97 -16.23
CA TRP A 160 12.11 16.26 -14.85
C TRP A 160 13.26 15.89 -13.91
N LYS A 161 13.43 16.68 -12.85
CA LYS A 161 14.35 16.35 -11.76
C LYS A 161 13.56 16.24 -10.45
N PRO A 162 13.82 15.19 -9.65
CA PRO A 162 13.19 15.06 -8.34
C PRO A 162 13.40 16.31 -7.49
N GLY A 163 12.32 16.79 -6.87
CA GLY A 163 12.30 18.05 -6.14
C GLY A 163 11.01 18.27 -5.36
N ALA A 164 10.73 19.52 -5.02
CA ALA A 164 9.48 19.89 -4.34
C ALA A 164 8.27 19.68 -5.28
N PRO A 165 7.08 19.36 -4.74
CA PRO A 165 5.85 19.26 -5.52
C PRO A 165 5.48 20.60 -6.17
N PRO A 166 4.77 20.58 -7.31
CA PRO A 166 4.35 21.79 -8.00
C PRO A 166 3.36 22.60 -7.14
N ASN A 167 3.31 23.91 -7.39
CA ASN A 167 2.49 24.83 -6.59
C ASN A 167 0.98 24.47 -6.59
N GLU A 168 0.49 23.87 -7.67
CA GLU A 168 -0.89 23.40 -7.81
C GLU A 168 -1.24 22.19 -6.94
N TRP A 169 -0.24 21.43 -6.49
CA TRP A 169 -0.43 20.33 -5.53
C TRP A 169 -0.24 20.77 -4.08
N THR A 170 0.28 21.98 -3.87
CA THR A 170 0.52 22.55 -2.55
C THR A 170 -0.46 23.63 -2.15
N ARG A 171 -1.37 24.06 -3.04
CA ARG A 171 -2.41 25.05 -2.76
C ARG A 171 -3.69 24.41 -2.21
#